data_AF-H3AB67-F1
#
_entry.id   AF-H3AB67-F1
#
_cell.length_a   1.000
_cell.length_b   1.000
_cell.length_c   1.000
_cell.angle_alpha   90.00
_cell.angle_beta   90.00
_cell.angle_gamma   90.00
#
_symmetry.space_group_name_H-M   'P 1'
#
loop_
_entity.id
_entity.type
_entity.pdbx_description
1 polymer ?
#
loop_
_entity_poly.entity_id
_entity_poly.type
_entity_poly.pdbx_seq_one_letter_code
_entity_poly.pdbx_strand_id
1 'polypeptide(L)'
;MAAAQSPAAVLTAEQAKLVLAEVIEAFNSPENTLRVKEARENSCNDMGKMLQFMLPVATQIQQEVIKSYGFSNDGEGVLKFARLIKSYETQDPEIAAMSLKLKAMFLPPMTVPPHGNTISSS
;
A
#
# COMPACT_ATOMS: atom_id res chain seq x y z
N MET A 1 22.20 -12.06 -32.39
CA MET A 1 21.55 -12.37 -31.09
C MET A 1 20.37 -11.42 -30.97
N ALA A 2 19.14 -11.93 -31.05
CA ALA A 2 17.94 -11.12 -30.98
C ALA A 2 17.77 -10.60 -29.55
N ALA A 3 17.87 -9.27 -29.38
CA ALA A 3 17.42 -8.62 -28.16
C ALA A 3 15.90 -8.82 -28.09
N ALA A 4 15.48 -9.79 -27.28
CA ALA A 4 14.08 -9.98 -26.95
C ALA A 4 13.56 -8.66 -26.40
N GLN A 5 12.62 -8.07 -27.13
CA GLN A 5 11.78 -6.98 -26.65
C GLN A 5 11.18 -7.46 -25.34
N SER A 6 11.61 -6.87 -24.22
CA SER A 6 11.08 -7.20 -22.90
C SER A 6 9.56 -6.97 -22.94
N PRO A 7 8.72 -8.00 -22.80
CA PRO A 7 7.30 -7.75 -22.56
C PRO A 7 7.27 -6.90 -21.29
N ALA A 8 6.53 -5.79 -21.31
CA ALA A 8 6.37 -4.90 -20.17
C ALA A 8 6.26 -5.75 -18.89
N ALA A 9 7.31 -5.75 -18.07
CA ALA A 9 7.53 -6.78 -17.07
C ALA A 9 6.47 -6.61 -15.98
N VAL A 10 5.34 -7.29 -16.14
CA VAL A 10 4.34 -7.42 -15.09
C VAL A 10 5.05 -8.17 -13.97
N LEU A 11 5.26 -7.52 -12.83
CA LEU A 11 5.94 -8.15 -11.69
C LEU A 11 5.22 -9.46 -11.37
N THR A 12 5.98 -10.54 -11.19
CA THR A 12 5.43 -11.83 -10.76
C THR A 12 4.93 -11.74 -9.31
N ALA A 13 4.15 -12.73 -8.85
CA ALA A 13 3.71 -12.79 -7.46
C ALA A 13 4.89 -12.74 -6.46
N GLU A 14 5.99 -13.43 -6.77
CA GLU A 14 7.21 -13.39 -5.96
C GLU A 14 7.83 -11.98 -5.92
N GLN A 15 7.91 -11.30 -7.07
CA GLN A 15 8.39 -9.93 -7.12
C GLN A 15 7.45 -8.97 -6.39
N ALA A 16 6.13 -9.14 -6.52
CA ALA A 16 5.14 -8.35 -5.80
C ALA A 16 5.31 -8.48 -4.28
N LYS A 17 5.64 -9.68 -3.78
CA LYS A 17 5.97 -9.92 -2.37
C LYS A 17 7.24 -9.19 -1.94
N LEU A 18 8.31 -9.30 -2.73
CA LEU A 18 9.56 -8.58 -2.47
C LEU A 18 9.33 -7.07 -2.42
N VAL A 19 8.60 -6.52 -3.40
CA VAL A 19 8.29 -5.09 -3.45
C VAL A 19 7.42 -4.68 -2.26
N LEU A 20 6.42 -5.48 -1.87
CA LEU A 20 5.61 -5.20 -0.68
C LEU A 20 6.46 -5.20 0.60
N ALA A 21 7.37 -6.16 0.75
CA ALA A 21 8.28 -6.21 1.89
C ALA A 21 9.17 -4.96 1.93
N GLU A 22 9.79 -4.60 0.80
CA GLU A 22 10.62 -3.39 0.67
C GLU A 22 9.83 -2.11 0.97
N VAL A 23 8.59 -2.00 0.50
CA VAL A 23 7.71 -0.87 0.84
C VAL A 23 7.47 -0.84 2.35
N ILE A 24 7.10 -1.96 2.96
CA ILE A 24 6.88 -2.02 4.42
C ILE A 24 8.15 -1.63 5.18
N GLU A 25 9.32 -2.10 4.77
CA GLU A 25 10.60 -1.70 5.35
C GLU A 25 10.90 -0.20 5.16
N ALA A 26 10.58 0.35 3.98
CA ALA A 26 10.69 1.77 3.73
C ALA A 26 9.80 2.57 4.69
N PHE A 27 8.57 2.14 4.97
CA PHE A 27 7.73 2.79 6.00
C PHE A 27 8.31 2.69 7.42
N ASN A 28 9.02 1.61 7.75
CA ASN A 28 9.68 1.42 9.06
C ASN A 28 11.04 2.13 9.17
N SER A 29 11.54 2.72 8.07
CA SER A 29 12.77 3.50 8.11
C SER A 29 12.59 4.74 9.00
N PRO A 30 13.63 5.17 9.75
CA PRO A 30 13.50 6.25 10.72
C PRO A 30 13.02 7.57 10.11
N GLU A 31 13.49 7.90 8.90
CA GLU A 31 13.05 9.08 8.15
C GLU A 31 11.54 9.05 7.84
N ASN A 32 11.06 7.91 7.34
CA ASN A 32 9.67 7.75 6.93
C ASN A 32 8.72 7.58 8.12
N THR A 33 9.18 6.93 9.19
CA THR A 33 8.44 6.82 10.44
C THR A 33 8.19 8.20 11.05
N LEU A 34 9.18 9.09 11.00
CA LEU A 34 9.03 10.48 11.43
C LEU A 34 7.98 11.20 10.57
N ARG A 35 8.09 11.13 9.24
CA ARG A 35 7.11 11.74 8.31
C ARG A 35 5.67 11.26 8.54
N VAL A 36 5.50 9.96 8.73
CA VAL A 36 4.19 9.32 9.01
C VAL A 36 3.65 9.79 10.36
N LYS A 37 4.51 9.89 11.37
CA LYS A 37 4.12 10.41 12.69
C LYS A 37 3.70 11.87 12.61
N GLU A 38 4.50 12.72 11.98
CA GLU A 38 4.19 14.13 11.80
C GLU A 38 2.88 14.33 11.04
N ALA A 39 2.66 13.60 9.93
CA ALA A 39 1.40 13.64 9.20
C ALA A 39 0.20 13.25 10.09
N ARG A 40 0.36 12.21 10.91
CA ARG A 40 -0.67 11.78 11.88
C ARG A 40 -0.95 12.85 12.94
N GLU A 41 0.09 13.46 13.51
CA GLU A 41 -0.05 14.51 14.53
C GLU A 41 -0.72 15.77 13.96
N ASN A 42 -0.34 16.20 12.75
CA ASN A 42 -0.95 17.33 12.04
C ASN A 42 -2.44 17.11 11.73
N SER A 43 -2.87 15.86 11.66
CA SER A 43 -4.25 15.50 11.35
C SER A 43 -5.20 15.68 12.54
N CYS A 44 -4.69 15.82 13.77
CA CYS A 44 -5.48 16.07 15.00
C CYS A 44 -6.72 15.17 15.14
N ASN A 45 -6.57 13.88 14.84
CA ASN A 45 -7.64 12.87 14.91
C ASN A 45 -8.82 13.06 13.93
N ASP A 46 -8.72 14.01 13.00
CA ASP A 46 -9.68 14.17 11.91
C ASP A 46 -9.35 13.17 10.79
N MET A 47 -10.28 12.26 10.49
CA MET A 47 -10.07 11.24 9.47
C MET A 47 -9.86 11.83 8.07
N GLY A 48 -10.52 12.95 7.75
CA GLY A 48 -10.38 13.63 6.46
C GLY A 48 -8.97 14.22 6.30
N LYS A 49 -8.45 14.87 7.35
CA LYS A 49 -7.08 15.38 7.39
C LYS A 49 -6.06 14.24 7.46
N MET A 50 -6.34 13.15 8.18
CA MET A 50 -5.47 11.97 8.17
C MET A 50 -5.27 11.48 6.74
N LEU A 51 -6.33 11.32 5.95
CA LEU A 51 -6.16 10.95 4.55
C LEU A 51 -5.44 12.05 3.75
N GLN A 52 -5.74 13.33 4.00
CA GLN A 52 -5.09 14.45 3.29
C GLN A 52 -3.57 14.55 3.54
N PHE A 53 -3.09 14.23 4.74
CA PHE A 53 -1.66 14.29 5.09
C PHE A 53 -0.95 12.94 4.97
N MET A 54 -1.58 11.85 5.38
CA MET A 54 -0.97 10.51 5.35
C MET A 54 -0.92 9.93 3.95
N LEU A 55 -1.93 10.17 3.10
CA LEU A 55 -1.96 9.59 1.76
C LEU A 55 -0.80 10.11 0.88
N PRO A 56 -0.48 11.42 0.85
CA PRO A 56 0.70 11.90 0.13
C PRO A 56 2.02 11.36 0.68
N VAL A 57 2.16 11.21 2.00
CA VAL A 57 3.36 10.61 2.61
C VAL A 57 3.50 9.15 2.21
N ALA A 58 2.42 8.38 2.32
CA ALA A 58 2.39 6.97 1.94
C ALA A 58 2.68 6.77 0.45
N THR A 59 2.11 7.63 -0.38
CA THR A 59 2.31 7.62 -1.84
C THR A 59 3.78 7.90 -2.16
N GLN A 60 4.42 8.89 -1.54
CA GLN A 60 5.84 9.18 -1.75
C GLN A 60 6.74 8.00 -1.35
N ILE A 61 6.50 7.38 -0.19
CA ILE A 61 7.29 6.21 0.25
C ILE A 61 7.13 5.06 -0.75
N GLN A 62 5.90 4.80 -1.22
CA GLN A 62 5.66 3.78 -2.24
C GLN A 62 6.37 4.09 -3.55
N GLN A 63 6.30 5.34 -4.04
CA GLN A 63 6.96 5.80 -5.27
C GLN A 63 8.47 5.58 -5.25
N GLU A 64 9.12 5.80 -4.11
CA GLU A 64 10.56 5.63 -3.94
C GLU A 64 11.01 4.18 -4.05
N VAL A 65 10.16 3.22 -3.68
CA VAL A 65 10.46 1.79 -3.81
C VAL A 65 10.11 1.30 -5.22
N ILE A 66 8.87 1.56 -5.68
CA ILE A 66 8.37 1.00 -6.95
C ILE A 66 9.09 1.54 -8.19
N LYS A 67 9.73 2.73 -8.10
CA LYS A 67 10.53 3.28 -9.21
C LYS A 67 11.67 2.35 -9.63
N SER A 68 12.26 1.63 -8.67
CA SER A 68 13.34 0.67 -8.91
C SER A 68 12.86 -0.58 -9.66
N TYR A 69 11.54 -0.80 -9.70
CA TYR A 69 10.90 -1.94 -10.35
C TYR A 69 10.22 -1.56 -11.68
N GLY A 70 10.48 -0.36 -12.20
CA GLY A 70 9.96 0.10 -13.49
C GLY A 70 8.58 0.76 -13.44
N PHE A 71 8.06 1.08 -12.26
CA PHE A 71 6.85 1.91 -12.14
C PHE A 71 7.21 3.40 -12.23
N SER A 72 6.26 4.21 -12.70
CA SER A 72 6.38 5.66 -12.65
C SER A 72 6.50 6.15 -11.20
N ASN A 73 7.38 7.12 -10.95
CA ASN A 73 7.50 7.81 -9.67
C ASN A 73 6.41 8.89 -9.53
N ASP A 74 5.14 8.51 -9.73
CA ASP A 74 3.99 9.39 -9.59
C ASP A 74 2.79 8.62 -9.00
N GLY A 75 1.69 9.32 -8.73
CA GLY A 75 0.45 8.69 -8.27
C GLY A 75 -0.09 7.61 -9.21
N GLU A 76 0.07 7.75 -10.53
CA GLU A 76 -0.33 6.71 -11.49
C GLU A 76 0.49 5.41 -11.31
N GLY A 77 1.80 5.52 -11.08
CA GLY A 77 2.65 4.38 -10.78
C GLY A 77 2.21 3.63 -9.53
N VAL A 78 1.89 4.37 -8.46
CA VAL A 78 1.32 3.81 -7.22
C VAL A 78 -0.03 3.14 -7.46
N LEU A 79 -0.91 3.76 -8.25
CA LEU A 79 -2.21 3.16 -8.61
C LEU A 79 -2.06 1.87 -9.41
N LYS A 80 -1.08 1.80 -10.32
CA LYS A 80 -0.76 0.59 -11.09
C LYS A 80 -0.24 -0.51 -10.18
N PHE A 81 0.69 -0.18 -9.28
CA PHE A 81 1.21 -1.12 -8.27
C PHE A 81 0.08 -1.64 -7.36
N ALA A 82 -0.75 -0.76 -6.81
CA ALA A 82 -1.88 -1.16 -5.96
C ALA A 82 -2.89 -2.07 -6.69
N ARG A 83 -3.17 -1.80 -7.98
CA ARG A 83 -4.00 -2.67 -8.81
C ARG A 83 -3.37 -4.04 -9.03
N LEU A 84 -2.06 -4.08 -9.28
CA LEU A 84 -1.33 -5.32 -9.45
C LEU A 84 -1.39 -6.17 -8.18
N ILE A 85 -1.05 -5.58 -7.02
CA ILE A 85 -1.13 -6.26 -5.72
C ILE A 85 -2.53 -6.83 -5.52
N LYS A 86 -3.58 -6.02 -5.77
CA LYS A 86 -4.97 -6.45 -5.62
C LYS A 86 -5.37 -7.64 -6.50
N SER A 87 -4.77 -7.78 -7.67
CA SER A 87 -4.97 -8.96 -8.52
C SER A 87 -4.30 -10.22 -7.96
N TYR A 88 -3.24 -10.06 -7.16
CA TYR A 88 -2.54 -11.15 -6.50
C TYR A 88 -3.07 -11.49 -5.11
N GLU A 89 -3.70 -10.55 -4.41
CA GLU A 89 -4.34 -10.79 -3.10
C GLU A 89 -5.35 -11.97 -3.14
N THR A 90 -6.01 -12.18 -4.28
CA THR A 90 -6.98 -13.30 -4.45
C THR A 90 -6.32 -14.65 -4.73
N GLN A 91 -5.04 -14.64 -5.12
CA GLN A 91 -4.28 -15.83 -5.51
C GLN A 91 -3.27 -16.26 -4.44
N ASP A 92 -2.71 -15.29 -3.71
CA ASP A 92 -1.68 -15.50 -2.70
C ASP A 92 -2.10 -14.81 -1.38
N PRO A 93 -2.41 -15.59 -0.31
CA PRO A 93 -2.86 -15.04 0.96
C PRO A 93 -1.75 -14.28 1.71
N GLU A 94 -0.48 -14.52 1.39
CA GLU A 94 0.67 -13.81 1.96
C GLU A 94 0.75 -12.39 1.41
N ILE A 95 0.52 -12.21 0.11
CA ILE A 95 0.35 -10.89 -0.53
C ILE A 95 -0.81 -10.13 0.09
N ALA A 96 -1.95 -10.79 0.34
CA ALA A 96 -3.10 -10.18 1.00
C ALA A 96 -2.75 -9.70 2.43
N ALA A 97 -2.04 -10.52 3.21
CA ALA A 97 -1.61 -10.15 4.55
C ALA A 97 -0.62 -8.96 4.53
N MET A 98 0.34 -8.96 3.61
CA MET A 98 1.30 -7.87 3.46
C MET A 98 0.64 -6.56 3.00
N SER A 99 -0.23 -6.63 1.99
CA SER A 99 -1.03 -5.49 1.52
C SER A 99 -1.86 -4.88 2.64
N LEU A 100 -2.54 -5.72 3.43
CA LEU A 100 -3.31 -5.27 4.59
C LEU A 100 -2.42 -4.60 5.64
N LYS A 101 -1.26 -5.21 5.96
CA LYS A 101 -0.27 -4.64 6.89
C LYS A 101 0.20 -3.27 6.43
N LEU A 102 0.58 -3.14 5.16
CA LEU A 102 1.01 -1.88 4.56
C LEU A 102 -0.10 -0.81 4.66
N LYS A 103 -1.33 -1.15 4.30
CA LYS A 103 -2.49 -0.25 4.37
C LYS A 103 -2.77 0.20 5.80
N ALA A 104 -2.61 -0.68 6.79
CA ALA A 104 -2.79 -0.34 8.21
C ALA A 104 -1.75 0.67 8.74
N MET A 105 -0.60 0.83 8.07
CA MET A 105 0.42 1.81 8.49
C MET A 105 -0.03 3.26 8.20
N PHE A 106 -0.78 3.48 7.12
CA PHE A 106 -1.16 4.82 6.67
C PHE A 106 -2.67 5.11 6.63
N LEU A 107 -3.52 4.10 6.63
CA LEU A 107 -4.96 4.27 6.78
C LEU A 107 -5.35 4.28 8.26
N PRO A 108 -6.35 5.08 8.64
CA PRO A 108 -6.94 4.95 9.97
C PRO A 108 -7.52 3.54 10.15
N PRO A 109 -7.58 3.01 11.39
CA PRO A 109 -8.23 1.73 11.65
C PRO A 109 -9.69 1.86 11.20
N MET A 110 -10.02 1.23 10.07
CA MET A 110 -11.40 1.07 9.66
C MET A 110 -12.01 0.08 10.63
N THR A 111 -12.70 0.58 11.66
CA THR A 111 -13.62 -0.24 12.42
C THR A 111 -14.64 -0.74 11.41
N VAL A 112 -14.56 -2.01 11.03
CA VAL A 112 -15.71 -2.67 10.41
C VAL A 112 -16.88 -2.42 11.36
N PRO A 113 -17.98 -1.77 10.93
CA PRO A 113 -19.15 -1.73 11.78
C PRO A 113 -19.47 -3.19 12.14
N PRO A 114 -19.75 -3.51 13.41
CA PRO A 114 -20.16 -4.85 13.76
C PRO A 114 -21.36 -5.16 12.88
N HIS A 115 -21.26 -6.19 12.03
CA HIS A 115 -22.40 -6.67 11.27
C HIS A 115 -23.55 -6.82 12.27
N GLY A 116 -24.59 -6.00 12.09
CA GLY A 116 -25.81 -6.03 12.89
C GLY A 116 -26.54 -7.33 12.58
N ASN A 117 -26.04 -8.43 13.12
CA ASN A 117 -26.70 -9.72 13.11
C ASN A 117 -27.77 -9.69 14.21
N THR A 118 -28.82 -8.88 14.03
CA THR A 118 -30.07 -9.05 14.77
C THR A 118 -31.02 -9.85 13.90
N ILE A 119 -30.73 -11.16 13.82
CA ILE A 119 -31.78 -12.14 13.61
C ILE A 119 -32.48 -12.21 14.97
N SER A 120 -33.51 -11.38 15.16
CA SER A 120 -34.47 -11.60 16.23
C SER A 120 -35.79 -11.99 15.59
N SER A 121 -35.97 -13.31 15.53
CA SER A 121 -37.23 -13.99 15.31
C SER A 121 -38.34 -13.38 16.15
N SER A 122 -39.49 -13.09 15.55
CA SER A 122 -40.83 -13.14 16.14
C SER A 122 -41.86 -13.01 15.02
#